data_AF-A0A3N5YK18-F1
#
_entry.id   AF-A0A3N5YK18-F1
#
_cell.length_a   1.000
_cell.length_b   1.000
_cell.length_c   1.000
_cell.angle_alpha   90.00
_cell.angle_beta   90.00
_cell.angle_gamma   90.00
#
_symmetry.space_group_name_H-M   'P 1'
#
loop_
_entity.id
_entity.type
_entity.pdbx_description
1 polymer ?
#
loop_
_entity_poly.entity_id
_entity_poly.type
_entity_poly.pdbx_seq_one_letter_code
_entity_poly.pdbx_strand_id
1 'polypeptide(L)'
;MYGADAASEQVLRVIKKHQLPVQVMLGAWLSGKDPMEDNRAQLDNVIRLANEYKGIVVAVNLGNEIFVDWSWHKFEIDQIPLYLEWVDEVKSKVDVPVTLADDYNFWNKPWSQQVAEKLDFIVLHAYAMWNSQPLDSAVQWTADVYNDIAKRHPSKQIALGEAGWATSSIPTNGDERLIIAEASEDAQSAFFTAYHAWLKENKVVSFYFEAFDEKWKGGEEKPDGIAEKNWGLYRSDRTPKKVIADKLVQ
;
A
#
# COMPACT_ATOMS: atom_id res chain seq x y z
N MET A 1 1.35 -7.37 1.13
CA MET A 1 0.29 -8.19 0.51
C MET A 1 -1.04 -7.75 1.09
N TYR A 2 -2.11 -7.71 0.29
CA TYR A 2 -3.37 -7.05 0.68
C TYR A 2 -4.28 -7.87 1.58
N GLY A 3 -4.41 -9.18 1.34
CA GLY A 3 -5.28 -10.07 2.11
C GLY A 3 -4.56 -11.29 2.69
N ALA A 4 -5.31 -12.07 3.47
CA ALA A 4 -4.90 -13.34 4.05
C ALA A 4 -5.70 -14.48 3.41
N ASP A 5 -5.51 -14.63 2.09
CA ASP A 5 -6.20 -15.58 1.23
C ASP A 5 -5.26 -16.70 0.70
N ALA A 6 -5.80 -17.56 -0.17
CA ALA A 6 -5.05 -18.67 -0.75
C ALA A 6 -3.87 -18.21 -1.62
N ALA A 7 -3.99 -17.08 -2.33
CA ALA A 7 -2.90 -16.54 -3.15
C ALA A 7 -1.76 -16.06 -2.25
N SER A 8 -2.13 -15.40 -1.15
CA SER A 8 -1.22 -14.91 -0.13
C SER A 8 -0.47 -16.03 0.58
N GLU A 9 -1.18 -17.09 0.96
CA GLU A 9 -0.55 -18.29 1.51
C GLU A 9 0.39 -18.96 0.51
N GLN A 10 0.02 -19.00 -0.77
CA GLN A 10 0.87 -19.58 -1.81
C GLN A 10 2.20 -18.81 -1.94
N VAL A 11 2.19 -17.48 -1.84
CA VAL A 11 3.42 -16.66 -1.81
C VAL A 11 4.30 -17.05 -0.62
N LEU A 12 3.72 -17.12 0.58
CA LEU A 12 4.45 -17.51 1.80
C LEU A 12 5.05 -18.92 1.69
N ARG A 13 4.31 -19.87 1.13
CA ARG A 13 4.79 -21.23 0.85
C ARG A 13 5.99 -21.23 -0.11
N VAL A 14 5.95 -20.43 -1.17
CA VAL A 14 7.05 -20.30 -2.14
C VAL A 14 8.28 -19.70 -1.47
N ILE A 15 8.13 -18.61 -0.72
CA ILE A 15 9.25 -17.98 0.01
C ILE A 15 9.90 -19.01 0.95
N LYS A 16 9.10 -19.72 1.75
CA LYS A 16 9.59 -20.74 2.69
C LYS A 16 10.28 -21.89 1.98
N LYS A 17 9.66 -22.44 0.94
CA LYS A 17 10.17 -23.59 0.18
C LYS A 17 11.51 -23.30 -0.48
N HIS A 18 11.67 -22.09 -1.02
CA HIS A 18 12.85 -21.69 -1.78
C HIS A 18 13.84 -20.85 -0.97
N GLN A 19 13.58 -20.63 0.33
CA GLN A 19 14.41 -19.82 1.24
C GLN A 19 14.73 -18.43 0.64
N LEU A 20 13.73 -17.82 0.01
CA LEU A 20 13.92 -16.51 -0.63
C LEU A 20 14.20 -15.46 0.46
N PRO A 21 15.15 -14.54 0.25
CA PRO A 21 15.49 -13.49 1.21
C PRO A 21 14.46 -12.34 1.17
N VAL A 22 13.18 -12.68 1.34
CA VAL A 22 12.05 -11.75 1.25
C VAL A 22 11.23 -11.84 2.53
N GLN A 23 10.93 -10.69 3.10
CA GLN A 23 10.03 -10.54 4.25
C GLN A 23 8.70 -9.95 3.80
N VAL A 24 7.64 -10.24 4.54
CA VAL A 24 6.27 -9.93 4.16
C VAL A 24 5.55 -9.16 5.27
N MET A 25 4.99 -8.02 4.90
CA MET A 25 3.86 -7.43 5.63
C MET A 25 2.58 -8.07 5.09
N LEU A 26 1.94 -8.89 5.93
CA LEU A 26 0.78 -9.69 5.56
C LEU A 26 -0.51 -8.93 5.89
N GLY A 27 -1.34 -8.70 4.88
CA GLY A 27 -2.61 -8.00 5.04
C GLY A 27 -3.75 -8.91 5.47
N ALA A 28 -4.76 -8.33 6.10
CA ALA A 28 -6.12 -8.83 6.16
C ALA A 28 -7.00 -7.85 5.38
N TRP A 29 -7.69 -8.33 4.35
CA TRP A 29 -8.60 -7.49 3.56
C TRP A 29 -9.91 -7.33 4.34
N LEU A 30 -10.08 -6.18 4.99
CA LEU A 30 -11.27 -5.88 5.78
C LEU A 30 -12.19 -4.95 5.01
N SER A 31 -13.49 -5.11 5.19
CA SER A 31 -14.52 -4.31 4.51
C SER A 31 -15.65 -3.95 5.45
N GLY A 32 -16.04 -2.67 5.44
CA GLY A 32 -17.20 -2.18 6.18
C GLY A 32 -18.52 -2.45 5.47
N LYS A 33 -18.47 -3.02 4.25
CA LYS A 33 -19.62 -3.29 3.39
C LYS A 33 -19.86 -4.79 3.14
N ASP A 34 -18.81 -5.61 3.23
CA ASP A 34 -18.91 -7.06 3.04
C ASP A 34 -19.44 -7.76 4.29
N PRO A 35 -19.93 -9.00 4.16
CA PRO A 35 -20.41 -9.79 5.29
C PRO A 35 -19.37 -9.98 6.40
N MET A 36 -19.84 -10.05 7.64
CA MET A 36 -18.99 -10.16 8.83
C MET A 36 -18.12 -11.41 8.81
N GLU A 37 -18.65 -12.51 8.27
CA GLU A 37 -17.95 -13.78 8.11
C GLU A 37 -16.69 -13.67 7.24
N ASP A 38 -16.69 -12.81 6.22
CA ASP A 38 -15.55 -12.61 5.34
C ASP A 38 -14.42 -11.88 6.08
N ASN A 39 -14.76 -10.85 6.85
CA ASN A 39 -13.83 -10.17 7.76
C ASN A 39 -13.27 -11.15 8.81
N ARG A 40 -14.13 -12.00 9.41
CA ARG A 40 -13.66 -13.03 10.37
C ARG A 40 -12.70 -14.02 9.74
N ALA A 41 -12.97 -14.48 8.52
CA ALA A 41 -12.08 -15.38 7.80
C ALA A 41 -10.70 -14.73 7.54
N GLN A 42 -10.67 -13.44 7.19
CA GLN A 42 -9.43 -12.68 6.99
C GLN A 42 -8.65 -12.52 8.30
N LEU A 43 -9.31 -12.19 9.41
CA LEU A 43 -8.69 -12.08 10.74
C LEU A 43 -8.12 -13.42 11.21
N ASP A 44 -8.90 -14.49 11.12
CA ASP A 44 -8.47 -15.83 11.56
C ASP A 44 -7.28 -16.33 10.70
N ASN A 45 -7.31 -16.09 9.38
CA ASN A 45 -6.22 -16.46 8.49
C ASN A 45 -4.96 -15.61 8.71
N VAL A 46 -5.08 -14.30 8.91
CA VAL A 46 -3.89 -13.44 9.12
C VAL A 46 -3.17 -13.83 10.40
N ILE A 47 -3.91 -14.14 11.47
CA ILE A 47 -3.37 -14.66 12.73
C ILE A 47 -2.67 -16.00 12.51
N ARG A 48 -3.33 -16.96 11.82
CA ARG A 48 -2.75 -18.27 11.53
C ARG A 48 -1.45 -18.15 10.73
N LEU A 49 -1.47 -17.41 9.63
CA LEU A 49 -0.34 -17.30 8.71
C LEU A 49 0.83 -16.53 9.34
N ALA A 50 0.57 -15.48 10.12
CA ALA A 50 1.62 -14.76 10.85
C ALA A 50 2.37 -15.69 11.83
N ASN A 51 1.65 -16.60 12.49
CA ASN A 51 2.24 -17.56 13.42
C ASN A 51 2.91 -18.77 12.74
N GLU A 52 2.41 -19.23 11.60
CA GLU A 52 2.95 -20.37 10.85
C GLU A 52 4.24 -20.01 10.07
N TYR A 53 4.35 -18.76 9.61
CA TYR A 53 5.44 -18.26 8.77
C TYR A 53 6.33 -17.25 9.52
N LYS A 54 6.62 -17.53 10.80
CA LYS A 54 7.56 -16.75 11.62
C LYS A 54 8.92 -16.60 10.92
N GLY A 55 9.45 -15.38 10.91
CA GLY A 55 10.69 -15.01 10.21
C GLY A 55 10.51 -14.59 8.75
N ILE A 56 9.37 -14.94 8.13
CA ILE A 56 8.96 -14.42 6.81
C ILE A 56 7.96 -13.29 7.00
N VAL A 57 6.88 -13.54 7.76
CA VAL A 57 5.93 -12.48 8.13
C VAL A 57 6.55 -11.64 9.24
N VAL A 58 6.70 -10.34 8.98
CA VAL A 58 7.35 -9.38 9.90
C VAL A 58 6.41 -8.32 10.45
N ALA A 59 5.22 -8.18 9.87
CA ALA A 59 4.16 -7.30 10.34
C ALA A 59 2.80 -7.78 9.80
N VAL A 60 1.73 -7.43 10.50
CA VAL A 60 0.34 -7.66 10.09
C VAL A 60 -0.31 -6.31 9.76
N ASN A 61 -0.90 -6.19 8.57
CA ASN A 61 -1.63 -5.02 8.12
C ASN A 61 -3.15 -5.28 8.15
N LEU A 62 -3.88 -4.65 9.06
CA LEU A 62 -5.32 -4.88 9.24
C LEU A 62 -6.14 -3.88 8.43
N GLY A 63 -6.30 -4.15 7.15
CA GLY A 63 -7.06 -3.30 6.24
C GLY A 63 -6.18 -2.48 5.31
N ASN A 64 -6.75 -2.16 4.17
CA ASN A 64 -6.14 -1.32 3.14
C ASN A 64 -7.17 -0.30 2.68
N GLU A 65 -6.92 0.99 2.91
CA GLU A 65 -7.84 2.08 2.57
C GLU A 65 -9.26 1.83 3.08
N ILE A 66 -9.37 1.43 4.34
CA ILE A 66 -10.65 1.06 4.95
C ILE A 66 -11.35 2.24 5.62
N PHE A 67 -10.74 3.43 5.67
CA PHE A 67 -11.37 4.63 6.23
C PHE A 67 -11.32 5.86 5.33
N VAL A 68 -10.59 5.83 4.22
CA VAL A 68 -10.60 6.94 3.26
C VAL A 68 -11.96 7.09 2.57
N ASP A 69 -12.39 8.33 2.36
CA ASP A 69 -13.77 8.66 1.98
C ASP A 69 -14.22 8.08 0.63
N TRP A 70 -13.30 7.88 -0.32
CA TRP A 70 -13.60 7.35 -1.65
C TRP A 70 -13.59 5.83 -1.73
N SER A 71 -13.12 5.15 -0.69
CA SER A 71 -13.03 3.69 -0.70
C SER A 71 -14.43 3.07 -0.70
N TRP A 72 -14.66 2.15 -1.63
CA TRP A 72 -15.96 1.49 -1.78
C TRP A 72 -16.27 0.56 -0.62
N HIS A 73 -15.23 -0.02 0.00
CA HIS A 73 -15.32 -0.97 1.13
C HIS A 73 -15.06 -0.31 2.48
N LYS A 74 -15.11 1.03 2.56
CA LYS A 74 -14.80 1.78 3.78
C LYS A 74 -15.73 1.42 4.94
N PHE A 75 -15.15 1.47 6.13
CA PHE A 75 -15.83 1.52 7.41
C PHE A 75 -16.34 2.94 7.64
N GLU A 76 -17.52 3.04 8.23
CA GLU A 76 -18.05 4.29 8.77
C GLU A 76 -17.40 4.58 10.14
N ILE A 77 -17.42 5.86 10.55
CA ILE A 77 -16.75 6.32 11.78
C ILE A 77 -17.30 5.59 13.03
N ASP A 78 -18.59 5.26 13.04
CA ASP A 78 -19.24 4.51 14.12
C ASP A 78 -18.82 3.03 14.19
N GLN A 79 -18.15 2.52 13.15
CA GLN A 79 -17.57 1.17 13.12
C GLN A 79 -16.12 1.13 13.64
N ILE A 80 -15.49 2.29 13.93
CA ILE A 80 -14.13 2.34 14.51
C ILE A 80 -14.02 1.50 15.79
N PRO A 81 -14.95 1.56 16.77
CA PRO A 81 -14.84 0.74 17.98
C PRO A 81 -14.71 -0.76 17.69
N LEU A 82 -15.51 -1.29 16.75
CA LEU A 82 -15.42 -2.68 16.30
C LEU A 82 -14.06 -2.99 15.67
N TYR A 83 -13.56 -2.09 14.82
CA TYR A 83 -12.23 -2.24 14.23
C TYR A 83 -11.13 -2.28 15.30
N LEU A 84 -11.22 -1.44 16.34
CA LEU A 84 -10.25 -1.44 17.45
C LEU A 84 -10.30 -2.73 18.27
N GLU A 85 -11.48 -3.35 18.43
CA GLU A 85 -11.60 -4.67 19.05
C GLU A 85 -10.84 -5.74 18.24
N TRP A 86 -10.90 -5.69 16.90
CA TRP A 86 -10.13 -6.59 16.06
C TRP A 86 -8.62 -6.34 16.13
N VAL A 87 -8.21 -5.08 16.22
CA VAL A 87 -6.80 -4.73 16.44
C VAL A 87 -6.31 -5.34 17.76
N ASP A 88 -7.05 -5.17 18.86
CA ASP A 88 -6.70 -5.74 20.17
C ASP A 88 -6.68 -7.28 20.12
N GLU A 89 -7.66 -7.90 19.44
CA GLU A 89 -7.70 -9.36 19.26
C GLU A 89 -6.45 -9.86 18.53
N VAL A 90 -6.11 -9.29 17.38
CA VAL A 90 -4.97 -9.72 16.57
C VAL A 90 -3.67 -9.52 17.33
N LYS A 91 -3.47 -8.35 17.96
CA LYS A 91 -2.28 -8.07 18.77
C LYS A 91 -2.10 -9.06 19.92
N SER A 92 -3.19 -9.59 20.48
CA SER A 92 -3.11 -10.61 21.54
C SER A 92 -2.69 -12.01 21.05
N LYS A 93 -2.73 -12.24 19.73
CA LYS A 93 -2.54 -13.56 19.10
C LYS A 93 -1.34 -13.63 18.15
N VAL A 94 -0.62 -12.54 17.92
CA VAL A 94 0.58 -12.50 17.05
C VAL A 94 1.76 -11.83 17.76
N ASP A 95 2.98 -12.29 17.45
CA ASP A 95 4.21 -11.74 18.02
C ASP A 95 4.81 -10.59 17.19
N VAL A 96 4.20 -10.25 16.05
CA VAL A 96 4.68 -9.24 15.10
C VAL A 96 3.87 -7.94 15.22
N PRO A 97 4.46 -6.77 14.90
CA PRO A 97 3.74 -5.50 14.89
C PRO A 97 2.48 -5.52 14.02
N VAL A 98 1.43 -4.85 14.49
CA VAL A 98 0.15 -4.66 13.82
C VAL A 98 -0.02 -3.22 13.36
N THR A 99 -0.41 -3.03 12.10
CA THR A 99 -0.56 -1.73 11.45
C THR A 99 -1.85 -1.66 10.63
N LEU A 100 -2.09 -0.49 10.03
CA LEU A 100 -3.13 -0.19 9.06
C LEU A 100 -2.49 0.60 7.93
N ALA A 101 -2.84 0.24 6.69
CA ALA A 101 -2.48 0.93 5.47
C ALA A 101 -3.67 1.75 4.99
N ASP A 102 -3.51 3.08 4.97
CA ASP A 102 -4.58 3.98 4.54
C ASP A 102 -4.00 5.28 3.95
N ASP A 103 -4.85 6.02 3.25
CA ASP A 103 -4.45 7.26 2.57
C ASP A 103 -4.17 8.40 3.55
N TYR A 104 -3.31 9.33 3.13
CA TYR A 104 -3.01 10.53 3.92
C TYR A 104 -4.27 11.33 4.28
N ASN A 105 -5.31 11.30 3.45
CA ASN A 105 -6.59 11.92 3.73
C ASN A 105 -7.35 11.26 4.87
N PHE A 106 -7.13 9.99 5.19
CA PHE A 106 -7.61 9.42 6.45
C PHE A 106 -6.71 9.87 7.61
N TRP A 107 -5.40 9.70 7.47
CA TRP A 107 -4.44 9.96 8.56
C TRP A 107 -4.39 11.43 9.01
N ASN A 108 -4.86 12.37 8.19
CA ASN A 108 -4.94 13.78 8.56
C ASN A 108 -6.20 14.16 9.37
N LYS A 109 -7.16 13.23 9.53
CA LYS A 109 -8.44 13.49 10.22
C LYS A 109 -8.34 13.29 11.73
N PRO A 110 -9.14 14.01 12.55
CA PRO A 110 -9.11 13.86 14.01
C PRO A 110 -9.40 12.43 14.48
N TRP A 111 -10.33 11.72 13.84
CA TRP A 111 -10.70 10.35 14.22
C TRP A 111 -9.62 9.31 13.90
N SER A 112 -8.59 9.64 13.11
CA SER A 112 -7.44 8.74 12.90
C SER A 112 -6.56 8.59 14.14
N GLN A 113 -6.62 9.52 15.10
CA GLN A 113 -5.80 9.52 16.32
C GLN A 113 -6.03 8.26 17.17
N GLN A 114 -7.29 7.95 17.49
CA GLN A 114 -7.65 6.74 18.24
C GLN A 114 -7.24 5.45 17.53
N VAL A 115 -7.24 5.46 16.18
CA VAL A 115 -6.79 4.32 15.38
C VAL A 115 -5.28 4.18 15.47
N ALA A 116 -4.55 5.26 15.20
CA ALA A 116 -3.09 5.30 15.30
C ALA A 116 -2.59 4.87 16.68
N GLU A 117 -3.22 5.34 17.76
CA GLU A 117 -2.88 5.00 19.15
C GLU A 117 -2.83 3.49 19.42
N LYS A 118 -3.75 2.72 18.83
CA LYS A 118 -3.86 1.26 18.99
C LYS A 118 -2.88 0.46 18.13
N LEU A 119 -2.43 1.02 17.02
CA LEU A 119 -1.49 0.39 16.09
C LEU A 119 -0.03 0.54 16.56
N ASP A 120 0.84 -0.37 16.14
CA ASP A 120 2.28 -0.30 16.48
C ASP A 120 3.02 0.74 15.62
N PHE A 121 2.59 0.91 14.37
CA PHE A 121 3.08 1.92 13.43
C PHE A 121 2.00 2.24 12.39
N ILE A 122 2.21 3.28 11.59
CA ILE A 122 1.31 3.72 10.52
C ILE A 122 1.89 3.31 9.17
N VAL A 123 1.04 2.79 8.28
CA VAL A 123 1.34 2.65 6.86
C VAL A 123 0.57 3.72 6.09
N LEU A 124 1.30 4.63 5.46
CA LEU A 124 0.79 5.83 4.80
C LEU A 124 0.82 5.67 3.28
N HIS A 125 -0.33 5.79 2.62
CA HIS A 125 -0.40 5.93 1.16
C HIS A 125 -0.32 7.41 0.78
N ALA A 126 0.49 7.71 -0.24
CA ALA A 126 0.75 9.07 -0.69
C ALA A 126 1.07 9.09 -2.20
N TYR A 127 0.04 8.96 -3.03
CA TYR A 127 0.18 9.04 -4.48
C TYR A 127 0.18 10.49 -4.98
N ALA A 128 1.38 11.05 -5.22
CA ALA A 128 1.52 12.39 -5.79
C ALA A 128 0.82 12.52 -7.16
N MET A 129 0.91 11.48 -8.00
CA MET A 129 0.31 11.46 -9.34
C MET A 129 -1.23 11.58 -9.30
N TRP A 130 -1.89 10.84 -8.38
CA TRP A 130 -3.34 10.94 -8.17
C TRP A 130 -3.77 12.27 -7.53
N ASN A 131 -2.86 12.96 -6.86
CA ASN A 131 -3.09 14.26 -6.22
C ASN A 131 -2.68 15.44 -7.13
N SER A 132 -2.74 15.26 -8.45
CA SER A 132 -2.45 16.27 -9.46
C SER A 132 -1.09 16.96 -9.31
N GLN A 133 -0.08 16.26 -8.80
CA GLN A 133 1.25 16.85 -8.67
C GLN A 133 2.06 16.68 -9.98
N PRO A 134 2.71 17.74 -10.49
CA PRO A 134 3.70 17.58 -11.55
C PRO A 134 4.91 16.76 -11.05
N LEU A 135 5.61 16.10 -11.97
CA LEU A 135 6.75 15.24 -11.65
C LEU A 135 7.82 15.94 -10.79
N ASP A 136 8.14 17.19 -11.12
CA ASP A 136 9.19 17.98 -10.45
C ASP A 136 8.88 18.27 -8.98
N SER A 137 7.61 18.32 -8.57
CA SER A 137 7.20 18.56 -7.18
C SER A 137 6.68 17.31 -6.47
N ALA A 138 6.59 16.17 -7.17
CA ALA A 138 5.95 14.97 -6.65
C ALA A 138 6.62 14.44 -5.38
N VAL A 139 7.96 14.34 -5.36
CA VAL A 139 8.71 13.87 -4.18
C VAL A 139 8.60 14.86 -3.02
N GLN A 140 8.65 16.17 -3.30
CA GLN A 140 8.49 17.19 -2.26
C GLN A 140 7.09 17.13 -1.64
N TRP A 141 6.05 16.96 -2.46
CA TRP A 141 4.69 16.78 -1.97
C TRP A 141 4.57 15.53 -1.09
N THR A 142 5.13 14.39 -1.51
CA THR A 142 5.13 13.17 -0.68
C THR A 142 5.86 13.39 0.65
N ALA A 143 6.98 14.13 0.64
CA ALA A 143 7.73 14.48 1.85
C ALA A 143 6.92 15.39 2.79
N ASP A 144 6.22 16.39 2.23
CA ASP A 144 5.38 17.31 3.01
C ASP A 144 4.20 16.57 3.65
N VAL A 145 3.56 15.68 2.91
CA VAL A 145 2.50 14.79 3.41
C VAL A 145 3.04 13.90 4.53
N TYR A 146 4.17 13.22 4.33
CA TYR A 146 4.80 12.40 5.36
C TYR A 146 5.07 13.21 6.64
N ASN A 147 5.62 14.42 6.50
CA ASN A 147 5.95 15.29 7.62
C ASN A 147 4.70 15.83 8.35
N ASP A 148 3.62 16.12 7.63
CA ASP A 148 2.34 16.50 8.25
C ASP A 148 1.77 15.35 9.09
N ILE A 149 1.74 14.14 8.54
CA ILE A 149 1.26 12.95 9.28
C ILE A 149 2.17 12.64 10.47
N ALA A 150 3.49 12.75 10.33
CA ALA A 150 4.43 12.57 11.44
C ALA A 150 4.20 13.58 12.57
N LYS A 151 3.88 14.84 12.25
CA LYS A 151 3.55 15.87 13.25
C LYS A 151 2.24 15.58 13.97
N ARG A 152 1.25 15.03 13.26
CA ARG A 152 -0.07 14.67 13.83
C ARG A 152 0.01 13.43 14.72
N HIS A 153 0.90 12.49 14.41
CA HIS A 153 1.05 11.22 15.13
C HIS A 153 2.49 11.06 15.65
N PRO A 154 2.97 11.94 16.55
CA PRO A 154 4.40 12.05 16.89
C PRO A 154 4.96 10.83 17.64
N SER A 155 4.10 9.97 18.19
CA SER A 155 4.49 8.73 18.88
C SER A 155 4.59 7.52 17.95
N LYS A 156 4.23 7.67 16.66
CA LYS A 156 4.14 6.56 15.72
C LYS A 156 5.24 6.65 14.67
N GLN A 157 5.91 5.53 14.45
CA GLN A 157 6.70 5.36 13.24
C GLN A 157 5.78 5.29 12.02
N ILE A 158 6.23 5.83 10.90
CA ILE A 158 5.50 5.81 9.64
C ILE A 158 6.33 5.06 8.60
N ALA A 159 5.71 4.11 7.91
CA ALA A 159 6.20 3.55 6.66
C ALA A 159 5.32 4.07 5.51
N LEU A 160 5.92 4.36 4.37
CA LEU A 160 5.14 4.65 3.16
C LEU A 160 4.68 3.32 2.55
N GLY A 161 3.37 3.09 2.53
CA GLY A 161 2.77 1.84 2.05
C GLY A 161 2.59 1.79 0.55
N GLU A 162 2.18 2.91 -0.03
CA GLU A 162 1.95 3.02 -1.45
C GLU A 162 2.35 4.41 -1.93
N ALA A 163 3.33 4.41 -2.82
CA ALA A 163 3.74 5.53 -3.65
C ALA A 163 4.37 4.96 -4.91
N GLY A 164 4.06 5.55 -6.04
CA GLY A 164 4.47 5.05 -7.34
C GLY A 164 4.30 6.09 -8.43
N TRP A 165 4.64 5.70 -9.66
CA TRP A 165 4.38 6.50 -10.85
C TRP A 165 4.01 5.59 -12.02
N ALA A 166 2.83 5.79 -12.61
CA ALA A 166 2.38 4.98 -13.74
C ALA A 166 3.11 5.38 -15.03
N THR A 167 3.34 4.39 -15.90
CA THR A 167 4.02 4.60 -17.19
C THR A 167 3.07 4.88 -18.35
N SER A 168 1.76 4.89 -18.08
CA SER A 168 0.71 5.25 -19.02
C SER A 168 -0.50 5.76 -18.25
N SER A 169 -1.17 6.77 -18.78
CA SER A 169 -2.45 7.25 -18.25
C SER A 169 -3.27 7.84 -19.40
N ILE A 170 -4.15 7.04 -19.99
CA ILE A 170 -5.12 7.58 -20.94
C ILE A 170 -6.29 8.22 -20.17
N PRO A 171 -6.77 9.40 -20.58
CA PRO A 171 -7.94 10.00 -19.95
C PRO A 171 -9.16 9.09 -20.09
N THR A 172 -9.90 8.93 -19.00
CA THR A 172 -11.24 8.33 -19.01
C THR A 172 -12.24 9.30 -18.38
N ASN A 173 -13.53 8.95 -18.35
CA ASN A 173 -14.54 9.73 -17.64
C ASN A 173 -14.44 9.61 -16.10
N GLY A 174 -13.42 8.91 -15.58
CA GLY A 174 -13.16 8.70 -14.16
C GLY A 174 -12.06 9.60 -13.58
N ASP A 175 -11.42 9.09 -12.52
CA ASP A 175 -10.42 9.82 -11.74
C ASP A 175 -9.09 10.02 -12.48
N GLU A 176 -8.87 9.37 -13.63
CA GLU A 176 -7.69 9.59 -14.48
C GLU A 176 -7.53 11.06 -14.90
N ARG A 177 -8.60 11.86 -14.87
CA ARG A 177 -8.54 13.32 -15.07
C ARG A 177 -7.72 14.08 -14.02
N LEU A 178 -7.48 13.47 -12.85
CA LEU A 178 -6.66 14.06 -11.79
C LEU A 178 -5.17 13.95 -12.10
N ILE A 179 -4.79 13.02 -12.97
CA ILE A 179 -3.41 12.85 -13.44
C ILE A 179 -3.12 13.93 -14.47
N ILE A 180 -2.35 14.95 -14.06
CA ILE A 180 -1.92 16.05 -14.93
C ILE A 180 -0.49 15.89 -15.45
N ALA A 181 0.28 15.04 -14.78
CA ALA A 181 1.70 14.86 -15.06
C ALA A 181 1.92 13.78 -16.13
N GLU A 182 3.08 13.83 -16.78
CA GLU A 182 3.44 12.84 -17.79
C GLU A 182 3.50 11.44 -17.19
N ALA A 183 2.77 10.51 -17.80
CA ALA A 183 2.86 9.08 -17.54
C ALA A 183 3.70 8.42 -18.64
N SER A 184 4.96 8.14 -18.34
CA SER A 184 5.90 7.49 -19.24
C SER A 184 6.94 6.69 -18.45
N GLU A 185 7.68 5.81 -19.13
CA GLU A 185 8.80 5.09 -18.50
C GLU A 185 9.95 6.02 -18.08
N ASP A 186 10.14 7.14 -18.79
CA ASP A 186 11.11 8.18 -18.42
C ASP A 186 10.67 8.89 -17.13
N ALA A 187 9.40 9.29 -17.05
CA ALA A 187 8.83 9.91 -15.85
C ALA A 187 8.85 8.98 -14.64
N GLN A 188 8.50 7.69 -14.82
CA GLN A 188 8.59 6.69 -13.75
C GLN A 188 10.05 6.52 -13.27
N SER A 189 11.01 6.45 -14.20
CA SER A 189 12.43 6.32 -13.85
C SER A 189 12.96 7.53 -13.07
N ALA A 190 12.57 8.74 -13.48
CA ALA A 190 12.90 9.98 -12.79
C ALA A 190 12.28 10.03 -11.38
N PHE A 191 10.98 9.76 -11.26
CA PHE A 191 10.30 9.71 -9.96
C PHE A 191 10.92 8.67 -9.04
N PHE A 192 11.10 7.44 -9.51
CA PHE A 192 11.67 6.34 -8.73
C PHE A 192 13.06 6.69 -8.19
N THR A 193 13.91 7.29 -9.02
CA THR A 193 15.28 7.67 -8.63
C THR A 193 15.26 8.77 -7.56
N ALA A 194 14.48 9.83 -7.76
CA ALA A 194 14.36 10.92 -6.80
C ALA A 194 13.72 10.47 -5.48
N TYR A 195 12.64 9.69 -5.57
CA TYR A 195 11.94 9.12 -4.43
C TYR A 195 12.87 8.19 -3.62
N HIS A 196 13.59 7.29 -4.27
CA HIS A 196 14.54 6.40 -3.60
C HIS A 196 15.69 7.17 -2.92
N ALA A 197 16.20 8.24 -3.54
CA ALA A 197 17.21 9.09 -2.94
C ALA A 197 16.68 9.75 -1.65
N TRP A 198 15.47 10.32 -1.71
CA TRP A 198 14.82 10.93 -0.54
C TRP A 198 14.58 9.92 0.58
N LEU A 199 14.10 8.72 0.27
CA LEU A 199 13.90 7.64 1.26
C LEU A 199 15.21 7.29 1.97
N LYS A 200 16.31 7.16 1.22
CA LYS A 200 17.63 6.80 1.78
C LYS A 200 18.19 7.91 2.68
N GLU A 201 18.07 9.16 2.25
CA GLU A 201 18.51 10.33 3.03
C GLU A 201 17.75 10.44 4.35
N ASN A 202 16.42 10.23 4.30
CA ASN A 202 15.53 10.39 5.45
C ASN A 202 15.30 9.10 6.25
N LYS A 203 15.89 7.98 5.83
CA LYS A 203 15.75 6.64 6.44
C LYS A 203 14.30 6.19 6.59
N VAL A 204 13.48 6.47 5.59
CA VAL A 204 12.05 6.11 5.56
C VAL A 204 11.88 4.74 4.92
N VAL A 205 11.14 3.85 5.59
CA VAL A 205 10.73 2.57 5.02
C VAL A 205 9.61 2.81 4.01
N SER A 206 9.72 2.20 2.83
CA SER A 206 8.70 2.32 1.78
C SER A 206 8.46 1.00 1.07
N PHE A 207 7.20 0.74 0.75
CA PHE A 207 6.74 -0.27 -0.19
C PHE A 207 6.36 0.47 -1.49
N TYR A 208 7.23 0.38 -2.50
CA TYR A 208 6.97 1.02 -3.79
C TYR A 208 5.87 0.28 -4.55
N PHE A 209 4.91 1.02 -5.09
CA PHE A 209 3.83 0.48 -5.90
C PHE A 209 4.14 0.64 -7.40
N GLU A 210 4.42 -0.43 -8.15
CA GLU A 210 4.40 -1.85 -7.76
C GLU A 210 5.43 -2.71 -8.52
N ALA A 211 5.50 -4.01 -8.22
CA ALA A 211 6.45 -4.90 -8.88
C ALA A 211 6.10 -5.13 -10.37
N PHE A 212 4.86 -5.51 -10.70
CA PHE A 212 4.44 -5.87 -12.06
C PHE A 212 3.18 -5.10 -12.44
N ASP A 213 3.04 -4.75 -13.72
CA ASP A 213 1.76 -4.27 -14.24
C ASP A 213 0.66 -5.31 -14.05
N GLU A 214 -0.45 -4.90 -13.43
CA GLU A 214 -1.62 -5.74 -13.18
C GLU A 214 -2.78 -5.39 -14.13
N LYS A 215 -2.91 -6.12 -15.23
CA LYS A 215 -3.88 -5.81 -16.31
C LYS A 215 -5.35 -6.01 -15.94
N TRP A 216 -5.63 -6.64 -14.82
CA TRP A 216 -6.96 -6.85 -14.29
C TRP A 216 -7.49 -5.63 -13.51
N LYS A 217 -6.62 -4.72 -13.04
CA LYS A 217 -7.02 -3.54 -12.27
C LYS A 217 -7.86 -2.57 -13.11
N GLY A 218 -8.87 -1.98 -12.47
CA GLY A 218 -9.86 -1.12 -13.12
C GLY A 218 -10.94 -1.86 -13.93
N GLY A 219 -10.86 -3.18 -14.07
CA GLY A 219 -11.82 -4.00 -14.84
C GLY A 219 -11.32 -4.39 -16.23
N GLU A 220 -11.75 -5.56 -16.71
CA GLU A 220 -11.38 -6.07 -18.04
C GLU A 220 -11.90 -5.18 -19.18
N GLU A 221 -12.99 -4.46 -18.94
CA GLU A 221 -13.61 -3.56 -19.92
C GLU A 221 -12.83 -2.25 -20.11
N LYS A 222 -11.95 -1.89 -19.16
CA LYS A 222 -11.14 -0.68 -19.29
C LYS A 222 -9.96 -0.91 -20.21
N PRO A 223 -9.57 0.11 -21.00
CA PRO A 223 -8.44 -0.04 -21.90
C PRO A 223 -7.13 -0.24 -21.14
N ASP A 224 -6.18 -0.96 -21.74
CA ASP A 224 -4.89 -1.28 -21.11
C ASP A 224 -4.01 -0.07 -20.80
N GLY A 225 -4.30 1.09 -21.38
CA GLY A 225 -3.54 2.33 -21.19
C GLY A 225 -3.89 3.15 -19.95
N ILE A 226 -4.90 2.75 -19.15
CA ILE A 226 -5.25 3.47 -17.91
C ILE A 226 -4.14 3.33 -16.86
N ALA A 227 -4.05 4.29 -15.94
CA ALA A 227 -2.99 4.32 -14.92
C ALA A 227 -2.94 3.04 -14.07
N GLU A 228 -4.11 2.60 -13.59
CA GLU A 228 -4.29 1.39 -12.75
C GLU A 228 -3.61 0.13 -13.30
N LYS A 229 -3.45 0.00 -14.62
CA LYS A 229 -2.85 -1.18 -15.27
C LYS A 229 -1.34 -1.04 -15.55
N ASN A 230 -0.70 0.07 -15.14
CA ASN A 230 0.65 0.46 -15.62
C ASN A 230 1.60 1.00 -14.53
N TRP A 231 1.43 0.61 -13.26
CA TRP A 231 2.29 1.03 -12.14
C TRP A 231 3.59 0.22 -11.97
N GLY A 232 3.70 -0.94 -12.62
CA GLY A 232 4.78 -1.88 -12.40
C GLY A 232 6.17 -1.35 -12.77
N LEU A 233 7.19 -1.76 -12.02
CA LEU A 233 8.61 -1.66 -12.44
C LEU A 233 8.94 -2.68 -13.54
N TYR A 234 8.15 -3.75 -13.63
CA TYR A 234 8.13 -4.73 -14.71
C TYR A 234 6.76 -4.70 -15.40
N ARG A 235 6.73 -5.09 -16.68
CA ARG A 235 5.48 -5.33 -17.40
C ARG A 235 4.83 -6.64 -16.90
N SER A 236 3.57 -6.85 -17.28
CA SER A 236 2.81 -8.06 -16.93
C SER A 236 3.44 -9.36 -17.45
N ASP A 237 4.24 -9.29 -18.53
CA ASP A 237 5.02 -10.40 -19.08
C ASP A 237 6.39 -10.60 -18.38
N ARG A 238 6.64 -9.84 -17.30
CA ARG A 238 7.86 -9.83 -16.49
C ARG A 238 9.09 -9.25 -17.18
N THR A 239 8.93 -8.61 -18.35
CA THR A 239 10.02 -7.83 -18.95
C THR A 239 10.26 -6.55 -18.13
N PRO A 240 11.52 -6.15 -17.90
CA PRO A 240 11.82 -4.95 -17.12
C PRO A 240 11.39 -3.68 -17.86
N LYS A 241 10.78 -2.72 -17.16
CA LYS A 241 10.63 -1.35 -17.67
C LYS A 241 11.94 -0.59 -17.53
N LYS A 242 12.03 0.59 -18.14
CA LYS A 242 13.22 1.44 -18.18
C LYS A 242 13.91 1.58 -16.83
N VAL A 243 13.15 1.86 -15.78
CA VAL A 243 13.65 2.06 -14.40
C VAL A 243 14.48 0.87 -13.87
N ILE A 244 14.16 -0.35 -14.29
CA ILE A 244 14.93 -1.56 -13.97
C ILE A 244 16.01 -1.81 -15.02
N ALA A 245 15.67 -1.71 -16.31
CA ALA A 245 16.59 -1.97 -17.40
C ALA A 245 17.87 -1.12 -17.31
N ASP A 246 17.72 0.18 -16.99
CA ASP A 246 18.84 1.11 -16.83
C ASP A 246 19.80 0.71 -15.68
N LYS A 247 19.30 -0.01 -14.66
CA LYS A 247 20.08 -0.49 -13.51
C LYS A 247 20.78 -1.83 -13.76
N LEU A 248 20.33 -2.62 -14.74
CA LEU A 248 20.94 -3.90 -15.10
C LEU A 248 22.18 -3.74 -15.99
N VAL A 249 22.37 -2.56 -16.58
CA VAL A 249 23.47 -2.24 -17.51
C VAL A 249 24.64 -1.52 -16.79
N GLN A 250 24.50 -1.20 -15.50
CA GLN A 250 25.52 -0.57 -14.65
C GLN A 250 26.28 -1.62 -13.83
#